data_AF-A0A8X6YD57-F1
#
_entry.id   AF-A0A8X6YD57-F1
#
_cell.length_a   1.000
_cell.length_b   1.000
_cell.length_c   1.000
_cell.angle_alpha   90.00
_cell.angle_beta   90.00
_cell.angle_gamma   90.00
#
_symmetry.space_group_name_H-M   'P 1'
#
loop_
_entity.id
_entity.type
_entity.pdbx_description
1 polymer ?
#
loop_
_entity_poly.entity_id
_entity_poly.type
_entity_poly.pdbx_seq_one_letter_code
_entity_poly.pdbx_strand_id
1 'polypeptide(L)'
;MAEDILRRLQQIHADMPFSEQIYNETLIIIENKVFIMVGKKLHDFGLISPLRVDGKDFDNEIARELDYDFKALQHQVTDLIPQLIPE
;
A
#
# COMPACT_ATOMS: atom_id res chain seq x y z
N MET A 1 -12.76 -3.78 3.21
CA MET A 1 -12.16 -2.81 2.26
C MET A 1 -13.25 -2.13 1.44
N ALA A 2 -13.93 -2.84 0.52
CA ALA A 2 -15.01 -2.27 -0.28
C ALA A 2 -16.20 -1.81 0.59
N GLU A 3 -16.58 -2.62 1.58
CA GLU A 3 -17.64 -2.26 2.55
C GLU A 3 -17.27 -1.07 3.42
N ASP A 4 -15.98 -0.92 3.79
CA ASP A 4 -15.51 0.22 4.58
C ASP A 4 -15.58 1.52 3.76
N ILE A 5 -15.20 1.46 2.47
CA ILE A 5 -15.33 2.57 1.52
C ILE A 5 -16.80 2.92 1.34
N LEU A 6 -17.65 1.92 1.09
CA LEU A 6 -19.10 2.12 0.94
C LEU A 6 -19.68 2.79 2.19
N ARG A 7 -19.37 2.28 3.39
CA ARG A 7 -19.88 2.81 4.65
C ARG A 7 -19.42 4.24 4.88
N ARG A 8 -18.18 4.59 4.51
CA ARG A 8 -17.67 5.96 4.56
C ARG A 8 -18.45 6.88 3.61
N LEU A 9 -18.73 6.43 2.39
CA LEU A 9 -19.50 7.22 1.44
C LEU A 9 -20.97 7.36 1.86
N GLN A 10 -21.53 6.33 2.50
CA GLN A 10 -22.89 6.35 3.05
C GLN A 10 -23.07 7.32 4.22
N GLN A 11 -22.00 7.71 4.92
CA GLN A 11 -22.08 8.80 5.89
C GLN A 11 -22.40 10.16 5.25
N ILE A 12 -22.06 10.33 3.97
CA ILE A 12 -22.32 11.55 3.19
C ILE A 12 -23.58 11.37 2.34
N HIS A 13 -23.79 10.17 1.79
CA HIS A 13 -24.87 9.81 0.89
C HIS A 13 -25.51 8.47 1.31
N ALA A 14 -26.52 8.53 2.17
CA ALA A 14 -27.12 7.36 2.84
C ALA A 14 -27.51 6.20 1.89
N ASP A 15 -28.00 6.52 0.68
CA ASP A 15 -28.47 5.53 -0.29
C ASP A 15 -27.42 5.18 -1.37
N MET A 16 -26.15 5.50 -1.14
CA MET A 16 -25.11 5.18 -2.12
C MET A 16 -24.99 3.66 -2.31
N PRO A 17 -25.13 3.15 -3.55
CA PRO A 17 -24.91 1.74 -3.85
C PRO A 17 -23.43 1.47 -4.13
N PHE A 18 -23.08 0.19 -4.30
CA PHE A 18 -21.79 -0.17 -4.88
C PHE A 18 -21.65 0.44 -6.28
N SER A 19 -20.54 1.14 -6.51
CA SER A 19 -20.25 1.83 -7.76
C SER A 19 -18.87 1.45 -8.30
N GLU A 20 -18.61 1.77 -9.57
CA GLU A 20 -17.29 1.57 -10.19
C GLU A 20 -16.18 2.32 -9.44
N GLN A 21 -16.51 3.47 -8.81
CA GLN A 21 -15.57 4.19 -7.96
C GLN A 21 -15.13 3.34 -6.76
N ILE A 22 -16.08 2.70 -6.06
CA ILE A 22 -15.78 1.84 -4.90
C ILE A 22 -14.95 0.63 -5.33
N TYR A 23 -15.29 0.05 -6.49
CA TYR A 23 -14.53 -1.05 -7.07
C TYR A 23 -13.09 -0.63 -7.36
N ASN A 24 -12.90 0.51 -8.03
CA ASN A 24 -11.58 1.02 -8.37
C ASN A 24 -10.75 1.39 -7.14
N GLU A 25 -11.34 2.07 -6.15
CA GLU A 25 -10.66 2.37 -4.87
C GLU A 25 -10.25 1.09 -4.13
N THR A 26 -11.08 0.05 -4.18
CA THR A 26 -10.75 -1.25 -3.61
C THR A 26 -9.56 -1.89 -4.33
N LEU A 27 -9.54 -1.85 -5.67
CA LEU A 27 -8.41 -2.34 -6.46
C LEU A 27 -7.11 -1.59 -6.15
N ILE A 28 -7.18 -0.27 -5.94
CA ILE A 28 -6.02 0.54 -5.51
C ILE A 28 -5.48 0.01 -4.18
N ILE A 29 -6.33 -0.19 -3.17
CA ILE A 29 -5.90 -0.68 -1.86
C ILE A 29 -5.27 -2.08 -1.96
N ILE A 30 -5.84 -2.96 -2.77
CA ILE A 30 -5.32 -4.32 -2.99
C ILE A 30 -3.96 -4.24 -3.67
N GLU A 31 -3.84 -3.49 -4.76
CA GLU A 31 -2.58 -3.33 -5.48
C GLU A 31 -1.49 -2.77 -4.57
N ASN A 32 -1.83 -1.77 -3.75
CA ASN A 32 -0.91 -1.16 -2.80
C ASN A 32 -0.36 -2.19 -1.81
N LYS A 33 -1.22 -3.06 -1.28
CA LYS A 33 -0.82 -4.12 -0.35
C LYS A 33 0.05 -5.18 -1.03
N VAL A 34 -0.31 -5.59 -2.24
CA VAL A 34 0.47 -6.55 -3.02
C VAL A 34 1.85 -5.99 -3.35
N PHE A 35 1.93 -4.71 -3.72
CA PHE A 35 3.18 -4.03 -4.01
C PHE A 35 4.09 -3.96 -2.77
N ILE A 36 3.55 -3.63 -1.59
CA ILE A 36 4.32 -3.65 -0.34
C ILE A 36 4.84 -5.05 -0.01
N MET A 37 4.02 -6.10 -0.23
CA MET A 37 4.39 -7.47 0.13
C MET A 37 5.39 -8.12 -0.83
N VAL A 38 5.28 -7.83 -2.14
CA VAL A 38 5.95 -8.60 -3.20
C VAL A 38 6.73 -7.70 -4.17
N GLY A 39 6.60 -6.38 -4.08
CA GLY A 39 7.23 -5.43 -5.01
C GLY A 39 6.67 -5.49 -6.43
N LYS A 40 5.51 -6.13 -6.63
CA LYS A 40 4.87 -6.33 -7.93
C LYS A 40 3.46 -5.76 -7.94
N LYS A 41 3.01 -5.33 -9.11
CA LYS A 41 1.66 -4.79 -9.33
C LYS A 41 0.68 -5.89 -9.70
N LEU A 42 -0.61 -5.59 -9.70
CA LEU A 42 -1.64 -6.57 -10.05
C LEU A 42 -1.51 -7.07 -11.50
N HIS A 43 -1.10 -6.20 -12.42
CA HIS A 43 -0.87 -6.59 -13.82
C HIS A 43 0.22 -7.66 -13.99
N ASP A 44 1.24 -7.69 -13.11
CA ASP A 44 2.30 -8.69 -13.15
C ASP A 44 1.78 -10.10 -12.85
N PHE A 45 0.59 -10.19 -12.24
CA PHE A 45 -0.14 -11.43 -11.96
C PHE A 45 -1.27 -11.70 -12.98
N GLY A 46 -1.39 -10.89 -14.04
CA GLY A 46 -2.48 -10.98 -15.01
C GLY A 46 -3.83 -10.48 -14.50
N LEU A 47 -3.84 -9.68 -13.43
CA LEU A 47 -5.05 -9.09 -12.85
C LEU A 47 -5.28 -7.67 -13.39
N ILE A 48 -6.51 -7.17 -13.25
CA ILE A 48 -6.90 -5.83 -13.68
C ILE A 48 -6.17 -4.79 -12.82
N SER A 49 -5.47 -3.87 -13.49
CA SER A 49 -4.87 -2.71 -12.83
C SER A 49 -5.95 -1.70 -12.45
N PRO A 50 -5.85 -1.07 -11.26
CA PRO A 50 -6.69 0.06 -10.91
C PRO A 50 -6.42 1.26 -11.82
N LEU A 51 -7.46 2.04 -12.07
CA LEU A 51 -7.37 3.33 -12.74
C LEU A 51 -6.99 4.41 -11.72
N ARG A 52 -5.79 4.98 -11.85
CA ARG A 52 -5.32 6.09 -11.03
C ARG A 52 -5.43 7.38 -11.86
N VAL A 53 -6.37 8.26 -11.51
CA VAL A 53 -6.71 9.47 -12.29
C VAL A 53 -5.67 10.58 -12.10
N ASP A 54 -4.95 10.56 -10.99
CA ASP A 54 -3.90 11.54 -10.70
C ASP A 54 -2.54 10.84 -10.71
N GLY A 55 -1.55 11.45 -11.39
CA GLY A 55 -0.14 11.06 -11.41
C GLY A 55 0.58 11.15 -10.06
N LYS A 56 -0.12 10.84 -8.96
CA LYS A 56 0.49 10.31 -7.74
C LYS A 56 1.01 8.93 -8.10
N ASP A 57 2.23 8.92 -8.62
CA ASP A 57 3.05 7.72 -8.77
C ASP A 57 3.22 7.11 -7.38
N PHE A 58 2.26 6.26 -7.02
CA PHE A 58 2.29 5.37 -5.88
C PHE A 58 3.59 4.54 -5.88
N ASP A 59 4.08 4.26 -7.08
CA ASP A 59 5.40 3.67 -7.33
C ASP A 59 6.52 4.48 -6.68
N ASN A 60 6.52 5.82 -6.78
CA ASN A 60 7.62 6.66 -6.30
C ASN A 60 7.64 6.80 -4.78
N GLU A 61 6.48 6.92 -4.12
CA GLU A 61 6.43 7.03 -2.66
C GLU A 61 6.78 5.69 -2.00
N ILE A 62 6.22 4.57 -2.48
CA ILE A 62 6.55 3.26 -1.89
C ILE A 62 7.93 2.78 -2.32
N ALA A 63 8.37 3.00 -3.57
CA ALA A 63 9.74 2.68 -3.93
C ALA A 63 10.72 3.47 -3.06
N ARG A 64 10.48 4.75 -2.77
CA ARG A 64 11.29 5.51 -1.81
C ARG A 64 11.28 4.95 -0.40
N GLU A 65 10.13 4.48 0.08
CA GLU A 65 10.03 3.87 1.41
C GLU A 65 10.69 2.48 1.48
N LEU A 66 10.78 1.77 0.36
CA LEU A 66 11.41 0.45 0.25
C LEU A 66 12.86 0.48 -0.23
N ASP A 67 13.35 1.62 -0.75
CA ASP A 67 14.73 1.84 -1.20
C ASP A 67 15.66 2.15 -0.02
N TYR A 68 15.57 1.34 1.03
CA TYR A 68 16.52 1.37 2.13
C TYR A 68 17.60 0.31 1.91
N ASP A 69 18.85 0.66 2.23
CA ASP A 69 19.95 -0.30 2.20
C ASP A 69 19.79 -1.29 3.36
N PHE A 70 19.24 -2.46 3.03
CA PHE A 70 19.04 -3.54 3.98
C PHE A 70 20.34 -3.94 4.71
N LYS A 71 21.49 -3.93 4.03
CA LYS A 71 22.78 -4.29 4.66
C LYS A 71 23.21 -3.22 5.65
N ALA A 72 23.08 -1.94 5.29
CA ALA A 72 23.39 -0.84 6.19
C ALA A 72 22.49 -0.86 7.44
N LEU A 73 21.18 -1.10 7.27
CA LEU A 73 20.23 -1.25 8.36
C LEU A 73 20.56 -2.45 9.25
N GLN A 74 20.87 -3.60 8.65
CA GLN A 74 21.22 -4.80 9.40
C GLN A 74 22.53 -4.63 10.18
N HIS A 75 23.51 -3.92 9.62
CA HIS A 75 24.74 -3.56 10.32
C HIS A 75 24.46 -2.67 11.53
N GLN A 76 23.66 -1.61 11.36
CA GLN A 76 23.27 -0.73 12.47
C GLN A 76 22.56 -1.48 13.60
N VAL A 77 21.62 -2.37 13.27
CA VAL A 77 20.92 -3.18 14.27
C VAL A 77 21.90 -4.08 15.02
N THR A 78 22.84 -4.69 14.31
CA THR A 78 23.87 -5.55 14.92
C THR A 78 24.78 -4.77 15.86
N ASP A 79 25.12 -3.52 15.53
CA ASP A 79 25.97 -2.67 16.37
C ASP A 79 25.24 -2.10 17.59
N LEU A 80 23.94 -1.83 17.47
CA LEU A 80 23.14 -1.17 18.51
C LEU A 80 22.56 -2.17 19.52
N ILE A 81 22.22 -3.40 19.11
CA ILE A 81 21.68 -4.42 20.03
C ILE A 81 22.57 -4.64 21.26
N PRO A 82 23.90 -4.80 21.13
CA PRO A 82 24.79 -4.96 22.29
C PRO A 82 24.83 -3.76 23.22
N GLN A 83 24.49 -2.56 22.75
CA GLN A 83 24.51 -1.32 23.54
C GLN A 83 23.19 -1.08 24.29
N LEU A 84 22.14 -1.84 23.97
CA LEU A 84 20.80 -1.73 24.55
C LEU A 84 20.57 -2.63 25.77
N ILE A 85 21.51 -3.52 26.07
CA ILE A 85 21.44 -4.41 27.23
C ILE A 85 22.41 -3.88 28.29
N PRO A 86 21.93 -3.38 29.46
CA PRO A 86 22.81 -3.09 30.58
C PRO A 86 23.38 -4.41 31.13
N GLU A 87 24.66 -4.41 31.54
CA GLU A 87 25.31 -5.53 32.25
C GLU A 87 24.52 -6.03 33.47
#